data_AF-E3JQU3-F1
#
_entry.id   AF-E3JQU3-F1
#
_cell.length_a   1.000
_cell.length_b   1.000
_cell.length_c   1.000
_cell.angle_alpha   90.00
_cell.angle_beta   90.00
_cell.angle_gamma   90.00
#
_symmetry.space_group_name_H-M   'P 1'
#
loop_
_entity.id
_entity.type
_entity.pdbx_description
1 polymer ?
#
loop_
_entity_poly.entity_id
_entity_poly.type
_entity_poly.pdbx_seq_one_letter_code
_entity_poly.pdbx_strand_id
1 'polypeptide(L)'
;MSNPFQIKGITWYYDQIDDQGFCSMQVLLSWLAAPGNYQRWCHAPSKLPLCAEVLIDMQDETIYHQNETEIEAVVEYLEESFRIAKQYYMRIMPTLVATNPSDGWRIAQGAKKVIKRCEHWIILNEIMGGLPTTHPIIYL
;
A
#
# COMPACT_ATOMS: atom_id res chain seq x y z
N MET A 1 -12.76 -10.55 -19.68
CA MET A 1 -11.38 -10.04 -19.60
C MET A 1 -11.03 -9.92 -18.13
N SER A 2 -10.18 -10.80 -17.62
CA SER A 2 -9.77 -10.82 -16.21
C SER A 2 -8.87 -9.61 -15.93
N ASN A 3 -9.07 -8.95 -14.80
CA ASN A 3 -8.22 -7.85 -14.35
C ASN A 3 -6.78 -8.39 -14.17
N PRO A 4 -5.75 -7.84 -14.85
CA PRO A 4 -4.37 -8.29 -14.67
C PRO A 4 -3.85 -8.08 -13.24
N PHE A 5 -4.56 -7.28 -12.43
CA PHE A 5 -4.28 -7.06 -11.00
C PHE A 5 -5.18 -7.86 -10.07
N GLN A 6 -5.73 -8.98 -10.54
CA GLN A 6 -6.35 -9.97 -9.65
C GLN A 6 -5.27 -10.75 -8.90
N ILE A 7 -4.36 -10.02 -8.25
CA ILE A 7 -3.61 -10.51 -7.11
C ILE A 7 -4.66 -11.09 -6.19
N LYS A 8 -4.47 -12.33 -5.76
CA LYS A 8 -5.40 -13.07 -4.92
C LYS A 8 -5.56 -12.35 -3.57
N GLY A 9 -6.32 -11.26 -3.52
CA GLY A 9 -6.51 -10.41 -2.35
C GLY A 9 -7.24 -11.11 -1.20
N ILE A 10 -7.62 -12.38 -1.36
CA ILE A 10 -8.10 -13.24 -0.28
C ILE A 10 -6.95 -14.10 0.29
N THR A 11 -5.88 -14.40 -0.45
CA THR A 11 -4.76 -15.19 0.09
C THR A 11 -3.86 -14.32 0.96
N TRP A 12 -3.48 -13.13 0.51
CA TRP A 12 -2.48 -12.29 1.20
C TRP A 12 -2.87 -11.78 2.61
N TYR A 13 -4.15 -11.89 2.99
CA TYR A 13 -4.65 -11.45 4.30
C TYR A 13 -5.00 -12.61 5.24
N TYR A 14 -4.99 -13.85 4.74
CA TYR A 14 -5.50 -15.03 5.44
C TYR A 14 -4.62 -16.26 5.19
N ASP A 15 -3.35 -16.05 4.84
CA ASP A 15 -2.38 -17.10 4.55
C ASP A 15 -1.42 -17.40 5.70
N GLN A 16 -1.67 -16.81 6.87
CA GLN A 16 -1.03 -17.24 8.11
C GLN A 16 -1.48 -18.67 8.48
N ILE A 17 -0.52 -19.47 8.95
CA ILE A 17 -0.76 -20.88 9.32
C ILE A 17 -1.29 -20.98 10.76
N ASP A 18 -0.85 -20.08 11.65
CA ASP A 18 -1.28 -20.02 13.03
C ASP A 18 -1.98 -18.68 13.34
N ASP A 19 -2.70 -18.63 14.46
CA ASP A 19 -3.44 -17.44 14.90
C ASP A 19 -2.52 -16.36 15.52
N GLN A 20 -1.19 -16.54 15.52
CA GLN A 20 -0.22 -15.67 16.20
C GLN A 20 0.78 -14.99 15.26
N GLY A 21 0.99 -15.53 14.06
CA GLY A 21 1.89 -15.03 13.04
C GLY A 21 1.25 -13.98 12.14
N PHE A 22 2.09 -13.32 11.35
CA PHE A 22 1.65 -12.33 10.38
C PHE A 22 1.26 -12.98 9.05
N CYS A 23 0.24 -12.43 8.38
CA CYS A 23 -0.06 -12.77 6.99
C CYS A 23 0.87 -12.03 6.02
N SER A 24 0.91 -12.45 4.74
CA SER A 24 1.80 -11.87 3.74
C SER A 24 1.67 -10.35 3.61
N MET A 25 0.45 -9.81 3.70
CA MET A 25 0.21 -8.37 3.63
C MET A 25 0.78 -7.64 4.86
N GLN A 26 0.65 -8.22 6.06
CA GLN A 26 1.21 -7.64 7.28
C GLN A 26 2.74 -7.64 7.24
N VAL A 27 3.36 -8.74 6.81
CA VAL A 27 4.81 -8.84 6.60
C VAL A 27 5.29 -7.78 5.62
N LEU A 28 4.64 -7.68 4.45
CA LEU A 28 5.03 -6.71 3.42
C LEU A 28 4.88 -5.25 3.90
N LEU A 29 3.76 -4.91 4.53
CA LEU A 29 3.55 -3.55 5.07
C LEU A 29 4.56 -3.22 6.18
N SER A 30 4.90 -4.19 7.03
CA SER A 30 5.94 -4.04 8.06
C SER A 30 7.31 -3.80 7.43
N TRP A 31 7.68 -4.60 6.43
CA TRP A 31 8.95 -4.42 5.72
C TRP A 31 9.03 -3.05 5.04
N LEU A 32 7.95 -2.59 4.38
CA LEU A 32 7.90 -1.27 3.76
C LEU A 32 7.99 -0.13 4.79
N ALA A 33 7.41 -0.31 5.97
CA ALA A 33 7.43 0.65 7.07
C ALA A 33 8.77 0.72 7.80
N ALA A 34 9.60 -0.32 7.71
CA ALA A 34 10.89 -0.35 8.37
C ALA A 34 11.81 0.80 7.86
N PRO A 35 12.62 1.41 8.74
CA PRO A 35 13.40 2.60 8.41
C PRO A 35 14.24 2.43 7.13
N GLY A 36 13.95 3.26 6.12
CA GLY A 36 14.71 3.32 4.87
C GLY A 36 14.33 2.24 3.84
N ASN A 37 13.52 1.24 4.16
CA ASN A 37 13.20 0.16 3.22
C ASN A 37 12.39 0.65 2.02
N TYR A 38 11.36 1.47 2.22
CA TYR A 38 10.65 2.04 1.08
C TYR A 38 11.52 3.01 0.26
N GLN A 39 12.45 3.74 0.89
CA GLN A 39 13.41 4.56 0.13
C GLN A 39 14.35 3.68 -0.71
N ARG A 40 14.86 2.57 -0.15
CA ARG A 40 15.65 1.57 -0.90
C ARG A 40 14.81 1.01 -2.04
N TRP A 41 13.55 0.69 -1.79
CA TRP A 41 12.59 0.27 -2.81
C TRP A 41 12.54 1.27 -3.95
N CYS A 42 12.24 2.55 -3.70
CA CYS A 42 12.10 3.55 -4.76
C CYS A 42 13.37 3.71 -5.63
N HIS A 43 14.57 3.61 -5.04
CA HIS A 43 15.83 3.92 -5.72
C HIS A 43 16.56 2.68 -6.24
N ALA A 44 16.09 1.47 -5.93
CA ALA A 44 16.76 0.25 -6.36
C ALA A 44 16.69 0.09 -7.89
N PRO A 45 17.84 -0.18 -8.56
CA PRO A 45 17.88 -0.45 -10.00
C PRO A 45 17.23 -1.80 -10.36
N SER A 46 17.08 -2.70 -9.40
CA SER A 46 16.36 -3.96 -9.51
C SER A 46 15.64 -4.23 -8.20
N LYS A 47 14.37 -4.66 -8.26
CA LYS A 47 13.57 -5.00 -7.06
C LYS A 47 13.89 -6.39 -6.51
N LEU A 48 14.46 -7.28 -7.34
CA LEU A 48 14.69 -8.69 -7.00
C LEU A 48 15.40 -8.90 -5.64
N PRO A 49 16.51 -8.20 -5.31
CA PRO A 49 17.15 -8.39 -4.01
C PRO A 49 16.27 -7.97 -2.83
N LEU A 50 15.43 -6.95 -3.02
CA LEU A 50 14.50 -6.48 -1.98
C LEU A 50 13.32 -7.43 -1.82
N CYS A 51 12.81 -7.98 -2.93
CA CYS A 51 11.80 -9.04 -2.87
C CYS A 51 12.34 -10.28 -2.16
N ALA A 52 13.62 -10.63 -2.36
CA ALA A 52 14.25 -11.73 -1.63
C ALA A 52 14.36 -11.46 -0.12
N GLU A 53 14.62 -10.22 0.30
CA GLU A 53 14.55 -9.83 1.73
C GLU A 53 13.15 -10.03 2.29
N VAL A 54 12.11 -9.59 1.58
CA VAL A 54 10.71 -9.79 1.99
C VAL A 54 10.36 -11.28 2.06
N LEU A 55 10.85 -12.11 1.13
CA LEU A 55 10.63 -13.55 1.17
C LEU A 55 11.26 -14.21 2.38
N ILE A 56 12.42 -13.73 2.84
CA ILE A 56 13.03 -14.22 4.08
C ILE A 56 12.12 -13.91 5.27
N ASP A 57 11.63 -12.68 5.38
CA ASP A 57 10.68 -12.29 6.44
C ASP A 57 9.38 -13.11 6.38
N MET A 58 8.88 -13.42 5.18
CA MET A 58 7.71 -14.30 5.01
C MET A 58 7.99 -15.74 5.46
N GLN A 59 9.19 -16.27 5.20
CA GLN A 59 9.57 -17.63 5.60
C GLN A 59 9.71 -17.77 7.12
N ASP A 60 10.16 -16.72 7.80
CA ASP A 60 10.21 -16.65 9.27
C ASP A 60 8.80 -16.73 9.88
N GLU A 61 7.79 -16.23 9.17
CA GLU A 61 6.36 -16.35 9.49
C GLU A 61 5.70 -17.62 8.91
N THR A 62 6.50 -18.59 8.42
CA THR A 62 6.05 -19.87 7.82
C THR A 62 5.24 -19.74 6.52
N ILE A 63 5.40 -18.64 5.79
CA ILE A 63 4.76 -18.38 4.50
C ILE A 63 5.71 -18.75 3.36
N TYR A 64 5.46 -19.90 2.70
CA TYR A 64 6.36 -20.45 1.67
C TYR A 64 5.86 -20.36 0.22
N HIS A 65 4.63 -19.88 0.00
CA HIS A 65 3.98 -19.96 -1.31
C HIS A 65 4.10 -18.69 -2.16
N GLN A 66 4.59 -17.60 -1.57
CA GLN A 66 4.81 -16.33 -2.25
C GLN A 66 6.13 -16.36 -3.03
N ASN A 67 6.26 -15.48 -4.02
CA ASN A 67 7.50 -15.31 -4.79
C ASN A 67 7.79 -13.83 -5.08
N GLU A 68 8.98 -13.55 -5.62
CA GLU A 68 9.47 -12.20 -5.86
C GLU A 68 8.59 -11.41 -6.83
N THR A 69 8.03 -12.08 -7.84
CA THR A 69 7.14 -11.46 -8.83
C THR A 69 5.82 -11.04 -8.19
N GLU A 70 5.26 -11.88 -7.32
CA GLU A 70 4.03 -11.55 -6.59
C GLU A 70 4.26 -10.40 -5.61
N ILE A 71 5.39 -10.38 -4.90
CA ILE A 71 5.76 -9.27 -4.01
C ILE A 71 5.85 -7.95 -4.79
N GLU A 72 6.59 -7.93 -5.90
CA GLU A 72 6.73 -6.74 -6.73
C GLU A 72 5.37 -6.22 -7.22
N ALA A 73 4.53 -7.11 -7.75
CA ALA A 73 3.18 -6.77 -8.19
C ALA A 73 2.29 -6.22 -7.05
N VAL A 74 2.42 -6.75 -5.83
CA VAL A 74 1.67 -6.23 -4.68
C VAL A 74 2.16 -4.84 -4.27
N VAL A 75 3.48 -4.60 -4.26
CA VAL A 75 3.98 -3.26 -3.94
C VAL A 75 3.52 -2.23 -4.98
N GLU A 76 3.57 -2.56 -6.27
CA GLU A 76 3.04 -1.70 -7.33
C GLU A 76 1.54 -1.41 -7.15
N TYR A 77 0.77 -2.43 -6.76
CA TYR A 77 -0.65 -2.25 -6.43
C TYR A 77 -0.86 -1.31 -5.23
N LEU A 78 -0.08 -1.46 -4.16
CA LEU A 78 -0.14 -0.60 -2.98
C LEU A 78 0.21 0.86 -3.36
N GLU A 79 1.28 1.06 -4.12
CA GLU A 79 1.71 2.37 -4.62
C GLU A 79 0.62 3.04 -5.47
N GLU A 80 0.02 2.31 -6.40
CA GLU A 80 -1.04 2.83 -7.27
C GLU A 80 -2.32 3.14 -6.48
N SER A 81 -2.71 2.26 -5.56
CA SER A 81 -3.87 2.49 -4.67
C SER A 81 -3.69 3.76 -3.85
N PHE A 82 -2.49 3.96 -3.31
CA PHE A 82 -2.12 5.14 -2.54
C PHE A 82 -2.13 6.39 -3.41
N ARG A 83 -1.55 6.34 -4.62
CA ARG A 83 -1.53 7.45 -5.58
C ARG A 83 -2.95 7.93 -5.91
N ILE A 84 -3.84 7.01 -6.25
CA ILE A 84 -5.25 7.30 -6.55
C ILE A 84 -5.96 7.92 -5.34
N ALA A 85 -5.74 7.37 -4.15
CA ALA A 85 -6.31 7.88 -2.91
C ALA A 85 -5.77 9.28 -2.55
N LYS A 86 -4.47 9.53 -2.73
CA LYS A 86 -3.80 10.81 -2.46
C LYS A 86 -4.32 11.89 -3.40
N GLN A 87 -4.46 11.58 -4.70
CA GLN A 87 -5.07 12.50 -5.66
C GLN A 87 -6.51 12.87 -5.28
N TYR A 88 -7.31 11.89 -4.86
CA TYR A 88 -8.67 12.14 -4.39
C TYR A 88 -8.68 13.00 -3.11
N TYR A 89 -7.83 12.66 -2.14
CA TYR A 89 -7.67 13.37 -0.88
C TYR A 89 -7.34 14.84 -1.13
N MET A 90 -6.30 15.13 -1.93
CA MET A 90 -5.85 16.49 -2.23
C MET A 90 -6.92 17.32 -2.95
N ARG A 91 -7.75 16.70 -3.79
CA ARG A 91 -8.81 17.40 -4.52
C ARG A 91 -10.05 17.71 -3.66
N ILE A 92 -10.43 16.79 -2.77
CA ILE A 92 -11.75 16.82 -2.13
C ILE A 92 -11.67 17.27 -0.67
N MET A 93 -10.70 16.78 0.10
CA MET A 93 -10.67 16.99 1.54
C MET A 93 -10.47 18.45 1.94
N PRO A 94 -9.55 19.22 1.31
CA PRO A 94 -9.42 20.65 1.61
C PRO A 94 -10.73 21.42 1.38
N THR A 95 -11.43 21.13 0.29
CA THR A 95 -12.70 21.77 -0.05
C THR A 95 -13.81 21.44 0.95
N LEU A 96 -13.92 20.17 1.38
CA LEU A 96 -14.91 19.76 2.38
C LEU A 96 -14.67 20.46 3.72
N VAL A 97 -13.42 20.47 4.18
CA VAL A 97 -13.04 21.12 5.44
C VAL A 97 -13.25 22.64 5.36
N ALA A 98 -12.85 23.28 4.26
CA ALA A 98 -13.02 24.73 4.09
C ALA A 98 -14.48 25.16 3.97
N THR A 99 -15.35 24.34 3.36
CA THR A 99 -16.77 24.68 3.16
C THR A 99 -17.53 24.70 4.49
N ASN A 100 -17.34 23.69 5.33
CA ASN A 100 -17.92 23.65 6.67
C ASN A 100 -17.11 22.70 7.57
N PRO A 101 -16.17 23.23 8.37
CA PRO A 101 -15.33 22.42 9.26
C PRO A 101 -16.14 21.63 10.31
N SER A 102 -17.35 22.11 10.65
CA SER A 102 -18.24 21.44 11.61
C SER A 102 -19.10 20.33 11.00
N ASP A 103 -19.10 20.18 9.66
CA ASP A 103 -19.81 19.11 8.96
C ASP A 103 -19.01 17.80 9.00
N GLY A 104 -18.91 17.23 10.20
CA GLY A 104 -18.20 15.99 10.46
C GLY A 104 -18.72 14.82 9.63
N TRP A 105 -20.01 14.81 9.24
CA TRP A 105 -20.57 13.76 8.40
C TRP A 105 -20.00 13.80 6.99
N ARG A 106 -19.98 14.96 6.31
CA ARG A 106 -19.41 15.06 4.95
C ARG A 106 -17.91 14.78 4.95
N ILE A 107 -17.19 15.27 5.96
CA ILE A 107 -15.75 15.00 6.13
C ILE A 107 -15.53 13.49 6.29
N ALA A 108 -16.31 12.80 7.13
CA ALA A 108 -16.23 11.36 7.31
C ALA A 108 -16.56 10.59 6.01
N GLN A 109 -17.53 11.04 5.21
CA GLN A 109 -17.82 10.44 3.91
C GLN A 109 -16.68 10.64 2.89
N GLY A 110 -16.03 11.79 2.92
CA GLY A 110 -14.81 12.06 2.15
C GLY A 110 -13.68 11.10 2.53
N ALA A 111 -13.40 10.97 3.82
CA ALA A 111 -12.40 10.05 4.35
C ALA A 111 -12.71 8.57 4.01
N LYS A 112 -13.97 8.14 4.12
CA LYS A 112 -14.40 6.79 3.68
C LYS A 112 -14.10 6.53 2.21
N LYS A 113 -14.21 7.55 1.34
CA LYS A 113 -13.89 7.43 -0.09
C LYS A 113 -12.39 7.34 -0.35
N VAL A 114 -11.55 7.88 0.53
CA VAL A 114 -10.09 7.69 0.51
C VAL A 114 -9.77 6.23 0.85
N ILE A 115 -10.29 5.72 1.98
CA ILE A 115 -10.06 4.34 2.44
C ILE A 115 -10.55 3.31 1.41
N LYS A 116 -11.69 3.55 0.76
CA LYS A 116 -12.19 2.67 -0.31
C LYS A 116 -11.26 2.56 -1.52
N ARG A 117 -10.35 3.51 -1.73
CA ARG A 117 -9.37 3.50 -2.83
C ARG A 117 -8.04 2.90 -2.38
N CYS A 118 -7.70 3.09 -1.11
CA CYS A 118 -6.46 2.64 -0.50
C CYS A 118 -6.82 2.14 0.90
N GLU A 119 -7.02 0.84 1.01
CA GLU A 119 -7.41 0.19 2.27
C GLU A 119 -6.38 0.50 3.38
N HIS A 120 -5.10 0.47 3.01
CA HIS A 120 -3.96 0.76 3.88
C HIS A 120 -3.57 2.23 3.95
N TRP A 121 -4.52 3.15 3.69
CA TRP A 121 -4.25 4.58 3.59
C TRP A 121 -3.39 5.13 4.73
N ILE A 122 -3.70 4.75 5.98
CA ILE A 122 -2.99 5.28 7.16
C ILE A 122 -1.52 4.91 7.11
N ILE A 123 -1.21 3.62 7.00
CA ILE A 123 0.15 3.09 6.97
C ILE A 123 0.90 3.59 5.72
N LEU A 124 0.27 3.50 4.54
CA LEU A 124 0.92 3.93 3.29
C LEU A 124 1.14 5.44 3.24
N ASN A 125 0.31 6.25 3.90
CA ASN A 125 0.55 7.69 4.00
C ASN A 125 1.77 8.02 4.88
N GLU A 126 2.06 7.22 5.91
CA GLU A 126 3.28 7.38 6.72
C GLU A 126 4.53 6.97 5.92
N ILE A 127 4.43 5.90 5.13
CA ILE A 127 5.54 5.37 4.32
C ILE A 127 5.83 6.25 3.09
N MET A 128 4.79 6.60 2.33
CA MET A 128 4.87 7.19 0.99
C MET A 128 4.51 8.67 0.96
N GLY A 129 3.92 9.21 2.03
CA GLY A 129 3.38 10.57 2.07
C GLY A 129 4.42 11.67 1.82
N GLY A 130 5.66 11.44 2.27
CA GLY A 130 6.77 12.39 2.21
C GLY A 130 7.80 12.15 1.11
N LEU A 131 7.71 11.06 0.33
CA LEU A 131 8.67 10.73 -0.72
C LEU A 131 8.15 11.12 -2.12
N PRO A 132 9.01 11.58 -3.04
CA PRO A 132 8.61 11.87 -4.40
C PRO A 132 8.17 10.57 -5.08
N THR A 133 6.92 10.51 -5.54
CA THR A 133 6.37 9.35 -6.25
C THR A 133 7.19 9.07 -7.51
N THR A 134 7.56 7.81 -7.74
CA THR A 134 8.30 7.29 -8.91
C THR A 134 7.55 7.43 -10.25
N HIS A 135 6.33 7.96 -10.22
CA HIS A 135 5.57 8.35 -11.41
C HIS A 135 5.32 9.86 -11.39
N PRO A 136 5.72 10.58 -12.47
CA PRO A 136 5.37 11.99 -12.61
C PRO A 136 3.85 12.11 -12.53
N ILE A 137 3.37 13.03 -11.69
CA ILE A 137 1.98 13.48 -11.71
C ILE A 137 1.79 14.16 -13.07
N ILE A 138 1.34 13.42 -14.08
CA ILE A 138 0.93 14.01 -15.35
C ILE A 138 -0.39 14.73 -15.05
N TYR A 139 -0.32 16.05 -14.99
CA TYR A 139 -1.51 16.90 -15.08
C TYR A 139 -2.03 16.78 -16.52
N LEU A 140 -3.09 16.00 -16.72
CA LEU A 140 -3.96 16.07 -17.90
C LEU A 140 -5.27 16.76 -17.51
#